data_AF-A0A7Y4SEG1-F1
#
_entry.id   AF-A0A7Y4SEG1-F1
#
_cell.length_a   1.000
_cell.length_b   1.000
_cell.length_c   1.000
_cell.angle_alpha   90.00
_cell.angle_beta   90.00
_cell.angle_gamma   90.00
#
_symmetry.space_group_name_H-M   'P 1'
#
loop_
_entity.id
_entity.type
_entity.pdbx_description
1 polymer ?
#
loop_
_entity_poly.entity_id
_entity_poly.type
_entity_poly.pdbx_seq_one_letter_code
_entity_poly.pdbx_strand_id
1 'polypeptide(L)' 'MSIAEQIYEVAKPLPESMALEVLHFVEYLRSRNVQFSEVSGWNQAQSTVMAHVWENEDDEVWNDVKKL' A
#
# COMPACT_ATOMS: atom_id res chain seq x y z
N MET A 1 -9.82 22.08 14.47
CA MET A 1 -8.49 21.56 14.81
C MET A 1 -8.18 20.40 13.87
N SER A 2 -7.16 20.53 13.04
CA SER A 2 -6.71 19.48 12.11
C SER A 2 -6.09 18.30 12.89
N ILE A 3 -6.04 17.11 12.30
CA ILE A 3 -5.41 15.93 12.94
C ILE A 3 -3.96 16.20 13.32
N ALA A 4 -3.21 16.93 12.49
CA ALA A 4 -1.84 17.33 12.78
C ALA A 4 -1.75 18.20 14.05
N GLU A 5 -2.67 19.14 14.24
CA GLU A 5 -2.77 19.96 15.45
C GLU A 5 -3.12 19.11 16.67
N GLN A 6 -4.00 18.10 16.55
CA GLN A 6 -4.32 17.20 17.66
C GLN A 6 -3.13 16.34 18.07
N ILE A 7 -2.37 15.82 17.11
CA ILE A 7 -1.14 15.06 17.39
C ILE A 7 -0.14 15.94 18.13
N TYR A 8 0.04 17.19 17.69
CA TYR A 8 0.94 18.14 18.36
C TYR A 8 0.51 18.43 19.80
N GLU A 9 -0.76 18.77 20.05
CA GLU A 9 -1.24 19.07 21.41
C GLU A 9 -1.16 17.86 22.35
N VAL A 10 -1.37 16.64 21.85
CA VAL A 10 -1.23 15.40 22.64
C VAL A 10 0.23 15.05 22.90
N ALA A 11 1.14 15.32 21.97
CA ALA A 11 2.57 15.04 22.12
C ALA A 11 3.28 16.06 23.02
N LYS A 12 2.81 17.31 23.04
CA LYS A 12 3.41 18.44 23.77
C LYS A 12 3.65 18.21 25.27
N PRO A 13 2.74 17.62 26.06
CA PRO A 13 2.98 17.38 27.49
C PRO A 13 3.82 16.13 27.79
N LEU A 14 4.21 15.34 26.78
CA LEU A 14 4.94 14.10 27.00
C LEU A 14 6.40 14.36 27.42
N PRO A 15 6.99 13.45 28.22
CA PRO A 15 8.44 13.41 28.41
C PRO A 15 9.15 13.24 27.06
N GLU A 16 10.36 13.79 26.95
CA GLU A 16 11.14 13.83 25.70
C GLU A 16 11.31 12.44 25.06
N SER A 17 11.55 11.39 25.86
CA SER A 17 11.66 10.02 25.35
C SER A 17 10.38 9.53 24.66
N MET A 18 9.21 9.83 25.23
CA MET A 18 7.93 9.43 24.67
C MET A 18 7.56 10.29 23.46
N ALA A 19 7.86 11.59 23.49
CA ALA A 19 7.66 12.47 22.34
C ALA A 19 8.53 12.03 21.14
N LEU A 20 9.76 11.56 21.40
CA LEU A 20 10.65 11.02 20.38
C LEU A 20 10.09 9.73 19.76
N GLU A 21 9.51 8.83 20.57
CA GLU A 21 8.84 7.63 20.05
C GLU A 21 7.66 7.98 19.13
N VAL A 22 6.85 8.97 19.51
CA VAL A 22 5.75 9.46 18.67
C VAL A 22 6.29 10.02 17.35
N LEU A 23 7.38 10.80 17.39
CA LEU A 23 8.01 11.34 16.19
C LEU A 23 8.50 10.23 15.26
N HIS A 24 9.24 9.25 15.78
CA HIS A 24 9.71 8.10 15.00
C HIS A 24 8.56 7.31 14.37
N PHE A 25 7.44 7.16 15.08
CA PHE A 25 6.28 6.46 14.54
C PHE A 25 5.64 7.23 13.39
N VAL A 26 5.50 8.55 13.50
CA VAL A 26 4.99 9.40 12.41
C VAL A 26 5.92 9.35 11.20
N GLU A 27 7.24 9.35 11.41
CA GLU A 27 8.23 9.20 10.34
C GLU A 27 8.14 7.82 9.65
N TYR A 28 7.96 6.75 10.43
CA TYR A 28 7.71 5.41 9.90
C TYR A 28 6.44 5.35 9.04
N LEU A 29 5.34 5.98 9.47
CA LEU A 29 4.12 6.03 8.66
C LEU A 29 4.34 6.79 7.35
N ARG A 30 5.10 7.88 7.40
CA ARG A 30 5.48 8.64 6.20
C ARG A 30 6.29 7.80 5.22
N SER A 31 7.31 7.08 5.69
CA SER A 31 8.15 6.24 4.83
C SER A 31 7.40 5.04 4.28
N ARG A 32 6.55 4.40 5.09
CA ARG A 32 5.67 3.30 4.66
C ARG A 32 4.72 3.72 3.54
N ASN A 33 4.15 4.92 3.61
CA ASN A 33 3.24 5.40 2.57
C ASN A 33 3.96 5.56 1.22
N VAL A 34 5.21 6.03 1.25
CA VAL A 34 6.07 6.09 0.05
C VAL A 34 6.35 4.69 -0.50
N GLN A 35 6.73 3.74 0.35
CA GLN A 35 6.98 2.37 -0.09
C GLN A 35 5.73 1.66 -0.62
N PHE A 36 4.56 1.88 -0.02
CA PHE A 36 3.30 1.32 -0.54
C PHE A 36 2.99 1.85 -1.94
N SER A 37 3.25 3.14 -2.19
CA SER A 37 3.09 3.71 -3.52
C SER A 37 4.06 3.08 -4.54
N GLU A 38 5.32 2.83 -4.18
CA GLU A 38 6.29 2.15 -5.06
C GLU A 38 5.89 0.69 -5.34
N VAL A 39 5.53 -0.07 -4.31
CA VAL A 39 5.10 -1.48 -4.45
C VAL A 39 3.82 -1.59 -5.29
N SER A 40 2.89 -0.64 -5.17
CA SER A 40 1.70 -0.61 -6.02
C SER A 40 2.05 -0.41 -7.51
N GLY A 41 3.06 0.41 -7.82
CA GLY A 41 3.56 0.58 -9.18
C GLY A 41 4.19 -0.70 -9.75
N TRP A 42 4.90 -1.47 -8.91
CA TRP A 42 5.53 -2.73 -9.33
C TRP A 42 4.49 -3.82 -9.62
N ASN A 43 3.49 -3.94 -8.76
CA ASN A 43 2.36 -4.85 -8.98
C ASN A 43 1.60 -4.48 -10.27
N GLN A 44 1.41 -3.20 -10.56
CA GLN A 44 0.75 -2.75 -11.78
C GLN A 44 1.58 -3.06 -13.04
N ALA A 45 2.90 -2.81 -13.00
CA ALA A 45 3.79 -3.15 -14.10
C ALA A 45 3.85 -4.66 -14.35
N GLN A 46 3.87 -5.48 -13.29
CA GLN A 46 3.83 -6.94 -13.41
C GLN A 46 2.50 -7.41 -13.99
N SER A 47 1.36 -6.86 -13.55
CA SER A 47 0.05 -7.18 -14.12
C SER A 47 -0.01 -6.89 -15.62
N THR A 48 0.60 -5.80 -16.10
CA THR A 48 0.65 -5.50 -17.54
C THR A 48 1.42 -6.57 -18.33
N VAL A 49 2.53 -7.08 -17.81
CA VAL A 49 3.29 -8.15 -18.48
C VAL A 49 2.56 -9.49 -18.39
N MET A 50 1.97 -9.80 -17.24
CA MET A 50 1.26 -11.06 -17.00
C MET A 50 -0.08 -11.14 -17.73
N ALA A 51 -0.69 -10.01 -18.10
CA ALA A 51 -1.94 -9.99 -18.87
C ALA A 51 -1.82 -10.81 -20.17
N HIS A 52 -0.71 -10.72 -20.90
CA HIS A 52 -0.52 -11.51 -22.13
C HIS A 52 -0.39 -13.02 -21.87
N VAL A 53 0.06 -13.40 -20.67
CA VAL A 53 0.25 -14.81 -20.27
C VAL A 53 -1.07 -15.40 -19.80
N TRP A 54 -1.89 -14.59 -19.11
CA TRP A 54 -3.20 -14.98 -18.59
C TRP A 54 -4.32 -14.91 -19.64
N GLU A 55 -4.21 -14.02 -20.62
CA GLU A 55 -5.11 -13.92 -21.78
C GLU A 55 -4.57 -14.77 -22.96
N ASN A 56 -4.26 -16.05 -22.70
CA ASN A 56 -3.89 -16.96 -23.77
C ASN A 56 -5.15 -17.63 -24.36
N GLU A 57 -5.27 -17.61 -25.68
CA GLU A 57 -6.34 -18.28 -26.43
C GLU A 57 -6.43 -19.79 -26.10
N ASP A 58 -5.32 -20.43 -25.70
CA ASP A 58 -5.32 -21.83 -25.27
C ASP A 58 -6.13 -22.09 -23.99
N ASP A 59 -6.20 -21.12 -23.08
CA ASP A 59 -6.96 -21.23 -21.81
C ASP A 59 -8.47 -21.04 -22.03
N GLU A 60 -8.84 -20.34 -23.11
CA GLU A 60 -10.23 -20.07 -23.50
C GLU A 60 -10.90 -21.26 -24.23
N VAL A 61 -10.13 -22.27 -24.67
CA VAL A 61 -10.62 -23.44 -25.44
C VAL A 61 -11.68 -24.25 -24.66
N TRP A 62 -11.67 -24.16 -23.33
CA TRP A 62 -12.62 -24.87 -22.47
C TRP A 62 -13.90 -24.08 -22.16
N ASN A 63 -13.98 -22.80 -22.54
CA ASN A 63 -15.13 -21.94 -22.20
C ASN A 63 -16.41 -22.29 -22.96
N ASP A 64 -16.28 -22.94 -24.13
CA ASP A 64 -17.42 -23.34 -24.97
C ASP A 64 -17.81 -24.83 -24.83
N VAL A 65 -17.20 -25.57 -23.91
CA VAL A 65 -17.57 -26.97 -23.68
C VAL A 65 -18.93 -27.02 -23.01
N LYS A 66 -19.92 -27.58 -23.73
CA LYS A 66 -21.29 -27.77 -23.23
C LYS A 66 -21.25 -28.57 -21.92
N LYS A 67 -21.64 -27.94 -20.81
CA LYS A 67 -21.78 -28.63 -19.52
C LYS A 67 -22.84 -29.73 -19.66
N LEU A 68 -22.44 -30.95 -19.31
CA LEU A 68 -23.29 -32.15 -19.31
C LEU A 68 -24.42 -32.04 -18.28
#